data_AF-A0A6G2DNG3-F1
#
_entry.id   AF-A0A6G2DNG3-F1
#
_cell.length_a   1.000
_cell.length_b   1.000
_cell.length_c   1.000
_cell.angle_alpha   90.00
_cell.angle_beta   90.00
_cell.angle_gamma   90.00
#
_symmetry.space_group_name_H-M   'P 1'
#
loop_
_entity.id
_entity.type
_entity.pdbx_description
1 polymer ?
#
loop_
_entity_poly.entity_id
_entity_poly.type
_entity_poly.pdbx_seq_one_letter_code
_entity_poly.pdbx_strand_id
1 'polypeptide(L)'
;MVKSEEWFPKGDIILEETALGAVKDVTNCLVIAGPGAGKTELLAQKLDYLFSTNKCVSPKKILALSFKTDAASNLKERVKKRYGDEYASRFTSLTYSAFEKRILDQFRDVLPEDIRPSRDYLIEDWYTIK
;
A
#
# COMPACT_ATOMS: atom_id res chain seq x y z
N MET A 1 -5.83 7.64 21.30
CA MET A 1 -5.98 6.45 20.43
C MET A 1 -7.42 6.02 20.51
N VAL A 2 -7.98 5.54 19.39
CA VAL A 2 -9.39 5.15 19.31
C VAL A 2 -9.49 3.64 19.56
N LYS A 3 -10.45 3.19 20.37
CA LYS A 3 -10.73 1.75 20.50
C LYS A 3 -11.33 1.21 19.20
N SER A 4 -11.17 -0.08 18.93
CA SER A 4 -11.69 -0.68 17.70
C SER A 4 -13.22 -0.55 17.56
N GLU A 5 -13.94 -0.64 18.68
CA GLU A 5 -15.40 -0.48 18.72
C GLU A 5 -15.82 0.97 18.45
N GLU A 6 -15.02 1.92 18.93
CA GLU A 6 -15.26 3.36 18.83
C GLU A 6 -14.78 3.97 17.49
N TRP A 7 -14.08 3.18 16.65
CA TRP A 7 -13.65 3.64 15.34
C TRP A 7 -14.80 3.69 14.34
N PHE A 8 -14.88 4.82 13.64
CA PHE A 8 -15.83 5.09 12.55
C PHE A 8 -15.08 5.56 11.30
N PRO A 9 -15.61 5.27 10.09
CA PRO A 9 -15.02 5.74 8.84
C PRO A 9 -14.83 7.26 8.81
N LYS A 10 -13.73 7.73 8.24
CA LYS A 10 -13.42 9.16 8.12
C LYS A 10 -14.04 9.76 6.86
N GLY A 11 -14.59 10.96 6.99
CA GLY A 11 -15.30 11.67 5.92
C GLY A 11 -16.78 11.27 5.84
N ASP A 12 -17.49 11.82 4.85
CA ASP A 12 -18.93 11.57 4.63
C ASP A 12 -19.18 10.22 3.92
N ILE A 13 -18.66 9.14 4.49
CA ILE A 13 -18.69 7.80 3.89
C ILE A 13 -19.36 6.83 4.85
N ILE A 14 -20.36 6.12 4.33
CA ILE A 14 -21.01 5.01 5.00
C ILE A 14 -20.49 3.73 4.36
N LEU A 15 -19.82 2.89 5.16
CA LEU A 15 -19.42 1.55 4.72
C LEU A 15 -20.54 0.57 5.00
N GLU A 16 -20.87 -0.26 4.01
CA GLU A 16 -21.71 -1.44 4.25
C GLU A 16 -21.01 -2.40 5.22
N GLU A 17 -21.77 -3.32 5.82
CA GLU A 17 -21.30 -4.24 6.86
C GLU A 17 -20.06 -5.05 6.43
N THR A 18 -20.08 -5.62 5.22
CA THR A 18 -18.95 -6.40 4.68
C THR A 18 -17.69 -5.55 4.51
N ALA A 19 -17.83 -4.34 3.98
CA ALA A 19 -16.73 -3.38 3.82
C ALA A 19 -16.16 -2.94 5.18
N LEU A 20 -17.02 -2.67 6.15
CA LEU A 20 -16.62 -2.34 7.51
C LEU A 20 -15.86 -3.50 8.17
N GLY A 21 -16.35 -4.73 8.00
CA GLY A 21 -15.67 -5.95 8.45
C GLY A 21 -14.26 -6.08 7.85
N ALA A 22 -14.13 -5.92 6.54
CA ALA A 22 -12.83 -5.93 5.85
C ALA A 22 -11.88 -4.83 6.36
N VAL A 23 -12.40 -3.64 6.68
CA VAL A 23 -11.62 -2.55 7.27
C VAL A 23 -11.14 -2.89 8.69
N LYS A 24 -11.97 -3.55 9.52
CA LYS A 24 -11.59 -3.90 10.89
C LYS A 24 -10.74 -5.18 11.03
N ASP A 25 -10.69 -6.03 10.01
CA ASP A 25 -9.96 -7.32 10.06
C ASP A 25 -8.42 -7.15 10.03
N VAL A 26 -7.73 -7.34 11.15
CA VAL A 26 -6.26 -7.19 11.24
C VAL A 26 -5.46 -8.45 10.84
N THR A 27 -6.12 -9.45 10.26
CA THR A 27 -5.50 -10.68 9.77
C THR A 27 -5.28 -10.61 8.26
N ASN A 28 -5.69 -11.64 7.50
CA ASN A 28 -5.60 -11.71 6.05
C ASN A 28 -7.00 -11.69 5.47
N CYS A 29 -7.28 -10.74 4.58
CA CYS A 29 -8.58 -10.57 3.95
C CYS A 29 -8.44 -10.50 2.42
N LEU A 30 -9.35 -11.17 1.71
CA LEU A 30 -9.53 -11.04 0.27
C LEU A 30 -10.85 -10.33 -0.01
N VAL A 31 -10.78 -9.19 -0.70
CA VAL A 31 -11.97 -8.40 -1.06
C VAL A 31 -12.23 -8.53 -2.56
N ILE A 32 -13.39 -9.09 -2.90
CA ILE A 32 -13.89 -9.15 -4.27
C ILE A 32 -14.79 -7.93 -4.50
N ALA A 33 -14.38 -7.04 -5.40
CA ALA A 33 -15.08 -5.77 -5.61
C ALA A 33 -15.14 -5.37 -7.09
N GLY A 34 -16.37 -5.18 -7.58
CA GLY A 34 -16.63 -4.72 -8.95
C GLY A 34 -16.07 -3.32 -9.24
N PRO A 35 -16.00 -2.91 -10.53
CA PRO A 35 -15.71 -1.53 -10.90
C PRO A 35 -16.63 -0.54 -10.15
N GLY A 36 -16.09 0.60 -9.71
CA GLY A 36 -16.88 1.61 -8.99
C GLY A 36 -17.23 1.29 -7.53
N ALA A 37 -16.97 0.07 -7.02
CA ALA A 37 -17.31 -0.35 -5.66
C ALA A 37 -16.46 0.29 -4.53
N GLY A 38 -15.75 1.39 -4.79
CA GLY A 38 -15.01 2.12 -3.75
C GLY A 38 -13.72 1.47 -3.24
N LYS A 39 -13.10 0.55 -4.00
CA LYS A 39 -11.85 -0.16 -3.61
C LYS A 39 -10.76 0.73 -3.01
N THR A 40 -10.42 1.83 -3.69
CA THR A 40 -9.38 2.76 -3.23
C THR A 40 -9.77 3.45 -1.93
N GLU A 41 -11.07 3.71 -1.75
CA GLU A 41 -11.60 4.31 -0.54
C GLU A 41 -11.58 3.33 0.63
N LEU A 42 -11.97 2.07 0.39
CA LEU A 42 -11.84 0.98 1.35
C LEU A 42 -10.40 0.84 1.87
N LEU A 43 -9.40 0.87 0.97
CA LEU A 43 -7.99 0.81 1.35
C LEU A 43 -7.54 2.03 2.16
N ALA A 44 -8.04 3.23 1.85
CA ALA A 44 -7.74 4.43 2.64
C ALA A 44 -8.33 4.35 4.05
N GLN A 45 -9.58 3.87 4.18
CA GLN A 45 -10.21 3.63 5.48
C GLN A 45 -9.49 2.54 6.28
N LYS A 46 -9.00 1.49 5.61
CA LYS A 46 -8.18 0.45 6.22
C LYS A 46 -6.91 1.01 6.87
N LEU A 47 -6.22 1.89 6.16
CA LEU A 47 -5.02 2.54 6.66
C LEU A 47 -5.32 3.38 7.91
N ASP A 48 -6.38 4.18 7.88
CA ASP A 48 -6.82 4.96 9.04
C ASP A 48 -7.16 4.09 10.23
N TYR A 49 -7.92 3.01 10.01
CA TYR A 49 -8.25 2.07 11.08
C TYR A 49 -6.97 1.51 11.72
N LEU A 50 -6.02 1.03 10.92
CA LEU A 50 -4.78 0.44 11.42
C LEU A 50 -3.92 1.44 12.21
N PHE A 51 -3.89 2.70 11.78
CA PHE A 51 -3.13 3.75 12.46
C PHE A 51 -3.83 4.28 13.71
N SER A 52 -5.09 4.71 13.60
CA SER A 52 -5.86 5.36 14.67
C SER A 52 -6.16 4.44 15.86
N THR A 53 -6.25 3.13 15.60
CA THR A 53 -6.45 2.08 16.62
C THR A 53 -5.15 1.41 17.07
N ASN A 54 -4.01 1.91 16.59
CA ASN A 54 -2.66 1.43 16.93
C ASN A 54 -2.45 -0.07 16.67
N LYS A 55 -3.09 -0.61 15.63
CA LYS A 55 -2.80 -1.96 15.14
C LYS A 55 -1.50 -1.98 14.33
N CYS A 56 -1.13 -0.83 13.75
CA CYS A 56 0.19 -0.57 13.20
C CYS A 56 0.99 0.34 14.13
N VAL A 57 1.62 -0.23 15.17
CA VAL A 57 2.44 0.51 16.14
C VAL A 57 3.78 0.92 15.52
N SER A 58 4.26 2.13 15.82
CA SER A 58 5.62 2.55 15.43
C SER A 58 6.65 1.55 15.98
N PRO A 59 7.70 1.17 15.22
CA PRO A 59 8.15 1.71 13.93
C PRO A 59 7.54 1.03 12.69
N LYS A 60 6.50 0.20 12.85
CA LYS A 60 5.89 -0.51 11.70
C LYS A 60 5.36 0.48 10.67
N LYS A 61 5.53 0.11 9.40
CA LYS A 61 5.05 0.83 8.21
C LYS A 61 4.07 -0.05 7.45
N ILE A 62 3.21 0.58 6.67
CA ILE A 62 2.28 -0.12 5.79
C ILE A 62 2.80 -0.03 4.35
N LEU A 63 2.88 -1.17 3.67
CA LEU A 63 3.22 -1.28 2.25
C LEU A 63 1.95 -1.61 1.46
N ALA A 64 1.62 -0.77 0.48
CA ALA A 64 0.61 -1.04 -0.52
C ALA A 64 1.29 -1.30 -1.88
N LEU A 65 0.88 -2.38 -2.54
CA LEU A 65 1.38 -2.77 -3.85
C LEU A 65 0.26 -2.71 -4.88
N SER A 66 0.56 -2.14 -6.05
CA SER A 66 -0.35 -2.09 -7.19
C SER A 66 0.34 -2.53 -8.48
N PHE A 67 -0.44 -2.85 -9.50
CA PHE A 67 0.11 -3.12 -10.84
C PHE A 67 0.42 -1.83 -11.61
N LYS A 68 -0.39 -0.79 -11.41
CA LYS A 68 -0.27 0.46 -12.16
C LYS A 68 0.31 1.58 -11.30
N THR A 69 1.07 2.46 -11.95
CA THR A 69 1.73 3.62 -11.34
C THR A 69 0.72 4.67 -10.85
N ASP A 70 -0.35 4.91 -11.62
CA ASP A 70 -1.46 5.79 -11.26
C ASP A 70 -2.15 5.33 -9.96
N ALA A 71 -2.40 4.03 -9.81
CA ALA A 71 -2.99 3.45 -8.61
C ALA A 71 -2.08 3.62 -7.39
N ALA A 72 -0.77 3.42 -7.55
CA ALA A 72 0.20 3.62 -6.48
C ALA A 72 0.22 5.09 -6.01
N SER A 73 0.26 6.04 -6.96
CA SER A 73 0.29 7.48 -6.65
C SER A 73 -1.01 7.94 -6.02
N ASN A 74 -2.16 7.54 -6.57
CA ASN A 74 -3.47 7.97 -6.09
C ASN A 74 -3.71 7.58 -4.63
N LEU A 75 -3.36 6.35 -4.25
CA LEU A 75 -3.51 5.89 -2.86
C LEU A 75 -2.57 6.66 -1.92
N LYS A 76 -1.32 6.91 -2.33
CA LYS A 76 -0.35 7.70 -1.56
C LYS A 76 -0.82 9.13 -1.32
N GLU A 77 -1.25 9.81 -2.38
CA GLU A 77 -1.76 11.19 -2.33
C GLU A 77 -3.02 11.28 -1.47
N ARG A 78 -3.93 10.31 -1.60
CA ARG A 78 -5.17 10.25 -0.79
C ARG A 78 -4.85 10.14 0.70
N VAL A 79 -3.93 9.25 1.07
CA VAL A 79 -3.50 9.07 2.47
C VAL A 79 -2.86 10.35 2.99
N LYS A 80 -1.94 10.95 2.24
CA LYS A 80 -1.29 12.21 2.62
C LYS A 80 -2.30 13.34 2.78
N LYS A 81 -3.21 13.51 1.83
CA LYS A 81 -4.23 14.57 1.85
C LYS A 81 -5.16 14.45 3.05
N ARG A 82 -5.56 13.23 3.41
CA ARG A 82 -6.57 13.01 4.45
C ARG A 82 -5.98 12.95 5.86
N TYR A 83 -4.77 12.42 5.99
CA TYR A 83 -4.19 12.11 7.31
C TYR A 83 -2.91 12.91 7.62
N GLY A 84 -2.35 13.62 6.63
CA GLY A 84 -1.18 14.47 6.83
C GLY A 84 0.16 13.72 6.71
N ASP A 85 1.25 14.46 6.88
CA ASP A 85 2.60 13.97 6.62
C ASP A 85 3.09 12.91 7.62
N GLU A 86 2.59 12.93 8.86
CA GLU A 86 2.97 11.94 9.87
C GLU A 86 2.62 10.52 9.40
N TYR A 87 1.37 10.28 9.00
CA TYR A 87 0.98 8.97 8.49
C TYR A 87 1.57 8.67 7.11
N ALA A 88 1.72 9.68 6.26
CA ALA A 88 2.37 9.51 4.95
C ALA A 88 3.83 9.02 5.10
N SER A 89 4.55 9.44 6.15
CA SER A 89 5.92 8.98 6.42
C SER A 89 6.00 7.49 6.81
N ARG A 90 4.89 6.93 7.29
CA ARG A 90 4.74 5.53 7.72
C ARG A 90 4.00 4.67 6.69
N PHE A 91 3.67 5.24 5.53
CA PHE A 91 2.99 4.57 4.44
C PHE A 91 3.85 4.57 3.18
N THR A 92 3.97 3.41 2.53
CA THR A 92 4.67 3.25 1.26
C THR A 92 3.71 2.62 0.26
N SER A 93 3.51 3.28 -0.87
CA SER A 93 2.70 2.78 -2.00
C SER A 93 3.59 2.68 -3.22
N LEU A 94 3.68 1.49 -3.82
CA LEU A 94 4.58 1.18 -4.94
C LEU A 94 3.87 0.31 -5.96
N THR A 95 4.40 0.28 -7.18
CA THR A 95 4.11 -0.84 -8.07
C THR A 95 4.89 -2.08 -7.64
N TYR A 96 4.44 -3.26 -8.05
CA TYR A 96 5.22 -4.51 -7.87
C TYR A 96 6.64 -4.36 -8.41
N SER A 97 6.80 -3.89 -9.65
CA SER A 97 8.12 -3.72 -10.27
C SER A 97 9.00 -2.71 -9.53
N ALA A 98 8.43 -1.62 -9.01
CA ALA A 98 9.18 -0.66 -8.20
C ALA A 98 9.62 -1.26 -6.85
N PHE A 99 8.79 -2.11 -6.25
CA PHE A 99 9.13 -2.84 -5.03
C PHE A 99 10.22 -3.88 -5.27
N GLU A 100 10.11 -4.68 -6.33
CA GLU A 100 11.10 -5.66 -6.76
C GLU A 100 12.45 -4.98 -7.08
N LYS A 101 12.42 -3.86 -7.83
CA LYS A 101 13.62 -3.06 -8.09
C LYS A 101 14.30 -2.65 -6.79
N ARG A 102 13.54 -2.12 -5.83
CA ARG A 102 14.08 -1.66 -4.55
C ARG A 102 14.72 -2.79 -3.75
N ILE A 103 14.11 -3.98 -3.75
CA ILE A 103 14.70 -5.17 -3.12
C ILE A 103 16.01 -5.52 -3.83
N LEU A 104 16.00 -5.61 -5.15
CA LEU A 104 17.18 -5.95 -5.93
C LEU A 104 18.31 -4.94 -5.72
N ASP A 105 18.03 -3.64 -5.79
CA ASP A 105 19.00 -2.57 -5.52
C ASP A 105 19.61 -2.68 -4.12
N GLN A 106 18.78 -3.00 -3.12
CA GLN A 106 19.22 -3.11 -1.71
C GLN A 106 20.07 -4.35 -1.45
N PHE A 107 19.75 -5.48 -2.07
CA PHE A 107 20.40 -6.77 -1.80
C PHE A 107 21.27 -7.27 -2.96
N ARG A 108 21.53 -6.42 -3.96
CA ARG A 108 22.31 -6.73 -5.18
C ARG A 108 23.62 -7.43 -4.87
N ASP A 109 24.35 -6.93 -3.89
CA ASP A 109 25.70 -7.42 -3.58
C ASP A 109 25.69 -8.78 -2.86
N VAL A 110 24.52 -9.27 -2.44
CA VAL A 110 24.33 -10.65 -1.94
C VAL A 110 24.27 -11.66 -3.09
N LEU A 111 23.96 -11.22 -4.32
CA LEU A 111 23.89 -12.11 -5.46
C LEU A 111 25.29 -12.57 -5.90
N PRO A 112 25.46 -13.83 -6.34
CA PRO A 112 26.65 -14.31 -7.03
C PRO A 112 27.06 -13.39 -8.19
N GLU A 113 28.37 -13.24 -8.42
CA GLU A 113 28.91 -12.27 -9.40
C GLU A 113 28.42 -12.52 -10.83
N ASP A 114 28.16 -13.77 -11.19
CA ASP A 114 27.71 -14.22 -12.50
C ASP A 114 26.26 -13.81 -12.83
N ILE A 115 25.42 -13.58 -11.81
CA ILE A 115 24.01 -13.16 -12.00
C ILE A 115 23.74 -11.75 -11.47
N ARG A 116 24.76 -11.07 -10.94
CA ARG A 116 24.62 -9.74 -10.34
C ARG A 116 24.48 -8.69 -11.46
N PRO A 117 23.29 -8.08 -11.68
CA PRO A 117 23.09 -7.08 -12.73
C PRO A 117 23.99 -5.88 -12.48
N SER A 118 24.41 -5.07 -13.46
CA SER A 118 25.23 -3.86 -13.20
C SER A 118 24.51 -2.86 -12.26
N ARG A 119 25.21 -1.83 -11.73
CA ARG A 119 24.55 -0.84 -10.86
C ARG A 119 23.55 0.05 -11.60
N ASP A 120 23.71 0.16 -12.92
CA ASP A 120 22.95 0.99 -13.85
C ASP A 120 22.03 0.14 -14.76
N TYR A 121 21.66 -1.07 -14.32
CA TYR A 121 20.75 -1.92 -15.08
C TYR A 121 19.39 -1.24 -15.31
N LEU A 122 18.80 -1.53 -16.48
CA LEU A 122 17.48 -1.04 -16.86
C LEU A 122 16.43 -2.13 -16.65
N ILE A 123 15.25 -1.72 -16.19
CA ILE A 123 14.06 -2.56 -16.18
C ILE A 123 13.37 -2.27 -17.51
N GLU A 124 13.47 -3.23 -18.43
CA GLU A 124 13.10 -3.19 -19.86
C GLU A 124 14.24 -2.79 -20.81
N ASP A 125 14.68 -3.80 -21.55
CA ASP A 125 15.42 -3.63 -22.80
C ASP A 125 14.38 -3.64 -23.93
N TRP A 126 14.24 -2.51 -24.61
CA TRP A 126 13.22 -2.23 -25.63
C TRP A 126 13.26 -3.18 -26.84
N TYR A 127 14.28 -4.04 -26.93
CA TYR A 127 14.43 -5.08 -27.94
C TYR A 127 13.74 -6.42 -27.61
N THR A 128 13.21 -6.61 -26.40
CA THR A 128 12.68 -7.92 -25.95
C THR A 128 11.17 -8.08 -26.14
N ILE A 129 10.46 -7.00 -26.51
CA ILE A 129 9.05 -7.08 -26.91
C ILE A 129 8.99 -7.27 -28.43
N LYS A 130 9.04 -8.53 -28.87
CA LYS A 130 8.61 -8.95 -30.21
C LYS A 130 7.15 -9.37 -30.19
#